data_AF-A0A9P6ETH7-F1
#
_entry.id   AF-A0A9P6ETH7-F1
#
_cell.length_a   1.000
_cell.length_b   1.000
_cell.length_c   1.000
_cell.angle_alpha   90.00
_cell.angle_beta   90.00
_cell.angle_gamma   90.00
#
_symmetry.space_group_name_H-M   'P 1'
#
loop_
_entity.id
_entity.type
_entity.pdbx_description
1 polymer ?
#
loop_
_entity_poly.entity_id
_entity_poly.type
_entity_poly.pdbx_seq_one_letter_code
_entity_poly.pdbx_strand_id
1 'polypeptide(L)'
;MHDWNSPEEIQRDAVTLGRLANILFGLYMHEFLCSLRFDWDFFTRKRSLQLYLVPYFVGRYSLMIGLACLFAMHDSSASMYCAILYPITFFTELAAVCASITFGIRT
;
A
#
# COMPACT_ATOMS: atom_id res chain seq x y z
N MET A 1 22.65 26.53 -12.05
CA MET A 1 21.54 25.77 -11.43
C MET A 1 21.63 24.36 -11.96
N HIS A 2 21.46 23.34 -11.11
CA HIS A 2 21.49 21.94 -11.55
C HIS A 2 20.29 21.67 -12.45
N ASP A 3 20.48 20.92 -13.53
CA ASP A 3 19.42 20.63 -14.50
C ASP A 3 18.56 19.45 -14.00
N TRP A 4 17.55 19.76 -13.19
CA TRP A 4 16.63 18.78 -12.58
C TRP A 4 15.80 17.97 -13.59
N ASN A 5 15.76 18.42 -14.85
CA ASN A 5 15.08 17.73 -15.94
C ASN A 5 16.04 16.94 -16.85
N SER A 6 17.31 16.80 -16.45
CA SER A 6 18.24 15.97 -17.22
C SER A 6 17.74 14.51 -17.23
N PRO A 7 17.77 13.83 -18.40
CA PRO A 7 17.25 12.47 -18.52
C PRO A 7 18.01 11.48 -17.62
N GLU A 8 19.27 11.77 -17.32
CA GLU A 8 20.13 10.98 -16.44
C GLU A 8 19.63 11.01 -14.98
N GLU A 9 19.28 12.20 -14.45
CA GLU A 9 18.76 12.33 -13.09
C GLU A 9 17.36 11.70 -12.98
N ILE A 10 16.48 11.89 -13.98
CA ILE A 10 15.15 11.25 -14.00
C ILE A 10 15.26 9.73 -13.97
N GLN A 11 16.20 9.15 -14.73
CA GLN A 11 16.42 7.71 -14.73
C GLN A 11 16.96 7.21 -13.39
N ARG A 12 17.89 7.96 -12.79
CA ARG A 12 18.45 7.65 -11.46
C ARG A 12 17.38 7.68 -10.37
N ASP A 13 16.49 8.67 -10.43
CA ASP A 13 15.36 8.81 -9.51
C ASP A 13 14.36 7.68 -9.68
N ALA A 14 14.03 7.30 -10.92
CA ALA A 14 13.13 6.18 -11.18
C ALA A 14 13.66 4.85 -10.61
N VAL A 15 14.96 4.59 -10.75
CA VAL A 15 15.60 3.39 -10.16
C VAL A 15 15.60 3.45 -8.64
N THR A 16 15.90 4.62 -8.06
CA THR A 16 15.93 4.81 -6.60
C THR A 16 14.55 4.64 -6.00
N LEU A 17 13.51 5.20 -6.64
CA LEU A 17 12.11 5.04 -6.27
C LEU A 17 11.67 3.58 -6.36
N GLY A 18 12.04 2.87 -7.42
CA GLY A 18 11.75 1.44 -7.57
C GLY A 18 12.37 0.60 -6.45
N ARG A 19 13.61 0.89 -6.04
CA ARG A 19 14.26 0.22 -4.91
C ARG A 19 13.57 0.54 -3.58
N LEU A 20 13.23 1.80 -3.35
CA LEU A 20 12.52 2.22 -2.14
C LEU A 20 11.15 1.55 -2.02
N ALA A 21 10.38 1.51 -3.11
CA ALA A 21 9.08 0.84 -3.17
C ALA A 21 9.18 -0.65 -2.80
N ASN A 22 10.20 -1.34 -3.30
CA ASN A 22 10.45 -2.75 -2.97
C ASN A 22 10.76 -2.97 -1.48
N ILE A 23 11.58 -2.09 -0.89
CA ILE A 23 11.92 -2.17 0.54
C ILE A 23 10.68 -1.92 1.40
N LEU A 24 9.90 -0.89 1.08
CA LEU A 24 8.68 -0.55 1.82
C LEU A 24 7.63 -1.66 1.70
N PHE A 25 7.48 -2.26 0.51
CA PHE A 25 6.60 -3.40 0.32
C PHE A 25 7.04 -4.62 1.14
N GLY A 26 8.33 -4.95 1.14
CA GLY A 26 8.88 -6.04 1.94
C GLY A 26 8.67 -5.82 3.45
N LEU A 27 8.91 -4.60 3.93
CA LEU A 27 8.66 -4.22 5.33
C LEU A 27 7.18 -4.36 5.69
N TYR A 28 6.30 -3.85 4.84
CA TYR A 28 4.86 -3.94 5.04
C TYR A 28 4.36 -5.39 5.01
N MET A 29 4.87 -6.20 4.08
CA MET A 29 4.53 -7.62 3.99
C MET A 29 4.98 -8.39 5.24
N HIS A 30 6.17 -8.10 5.76
CA HIS A 30 6.63 -8.69 7.01
C HIS A 30 5.67 -8.34 8.17
N GLU A 31 5.32 -7.06 8.33
CA GLU A 31 4.37 -6.63 9.35
C GLU A 31 3.01 -7.30 9.19
N PHE A 32 2.53 -7.40 7.95
CA PHE A 32 1.27 -8.06 7.60
C PHE A 32 1.27 -9.56 7.97
N LEU A 33 2.36 -10.28 7.73
CA LEU A 33 2.49 -11.69 8.09
C LEU A 33 2.55 -11.89 9.61
N CYS A 34 3.27 -11.03 10.33
CA CYS A 34 3.33 -11.09 11.80
C CYS A 34 1.97 -10.85 12.45
N SER A 35 1.17 -9.93 11.89
CA SER A 35 -0.15 -9.59 12.40
C SER A 35 -1.26 -10.51 11.89
N LEU A 36 -0.98 -11.41 10.93
CA LEU A 36 -1.96 -12.34 10.35
C LEU A 36 -2.62 -13.27 11.37
N ARG A 37 -1.89 -13.66 12.43
CA ARG A 37 -2.46 -14.46 13.54
C ARG A 37 -3.61 -13.73 14.23
N PHE A 38 -3.50 -12.41 14.39
CA PHE A 38 -4.55 -11.61 14.99
C PHE A 38 -5.78 -11.58 14.09
N ASP A 39 -5.62 -11.34 12.78
CA ASP A 39 -6.75 -11.30 11.84
C ASP A 39 -7.45 -12.66 11.73
N TRP A 40 -6.67 -13.75 11.76
CA TRP A 40 -7.18 -15.11 11.73
C TRP A 40 -8.08 -15.42 12.93
N ASP A 41 -7.79 -14.87 14.11
CA ASP A 41 -8.64 -15.04 15.30
C ASP A 41 -10.01 -14.32 15.15
N PHE A 42 -10.09 -13.23 14.38
CA PHE A 42 -11.37 -12.60 14.04
C PHE A 42 -12.13 -13.38 12.96
N PHE A 43 -11.41 -13.88 11.94
CA PHE A 43 -12.03 -14.67 10.88
C PHE A 43 -12.59 -16.01 11.41
N THR A 44 -11.88 -16.65 12.33
CA THR A 44 -12.33 -17.88 13.03
C THR A 44 -13.40 -17.62 14.09
N ARG A 45 -13.93 -16.39 14.20
CA ARG A 45 -14.95 -15.97 15.19
C ARG A 45 -14.56 -16.22 16.65
N LYS A 46 -13.27 -16.41 16.96
CA LYS A 46 -12.81 -16.49 18.35
C LYS A 46 -12.98 -15.16 19.07
N ARG A 47 -13.06 -14.06 18.32
CA ARG A 47 -13.34 -12.70 18.81
C ARG A 47 -14.50 -12.10 18.02
N SER A 48 -15.34 -11.28 18.67
CA SER A 48 -16.43 -10.61 17.97
C SER A 48 -15.88 -9.52 17.05
N LEU A 49 -16.38 -9.49 15.82
CA LEU A 49 -16.10 -8.40 14.89
C LEU A 49 -16.89 -7.17 15.33
N GLN A 50 -16.21 -6.26 16.01
CA GLN A 50 -16.80 -4.98 16.37
C GLN A 50 -16.67 -4.02 15.18
N LEU A 51 -17.76 -3.31 14.84
CA LEU A 51 -17.84 -2.44 13.65
C LEU A 51 -16.73 -1.38 13.61
N TYR A 52 -16.22 -0.94 14.75
CA TYR A 52 -15.11 0.03 14.81
C TYR A 52 -13.78 -0.53 14.28
N LEU A 53 -13.61 -1.86 14.20
CA LEU A 53 -12.41 -2.51 13.64
C LEU A 53 -12.49 -2.65 12.11
N VAL A 54 -13.67 -2.47 11.51
CA VAL A 54 -13.83 -2.55 10.05
C VAL A 54 -12.89 -1.61 9.28
N PRO A 55 -12.77 -0.30 9.61
CA PRO A 55 -11.81 0.57 8.92
C PRO A 55 -10.36 0.09 9.06
N TYR A 56 -9.98 -0.52 10.19
CA TYR A 56 -8.65 -1.10 10.36
C TYR A 56 -8.38 -2.23 9.35
N PHE A 57 -9.30 -3.19 9.21
CA PHE A 57 -9.14 -4.28 8.25
C PHE A 57 -9.17 -3.76 6.81
N VAL A 58 -10.16 -2.93 6.46
CA VAL A 58 -10.30 -2.38 5.10
C VAL A 58 -9.07 -1.60 4.69
N GLY A 59 -8.55 -0.72 5.56
CA GLY A 59 -7.36 0.06 5.28
C GLY A 59 -6.13 -0.83 5.06
N ARG A 60 -5.96 -1.88 5.87
CA ARG A 60 -4.84 -2.81 5.76
C ARG A 60 -4.86 -3.63 4.47
N TYR A 61 -5.99 -4.23 4.11
CA TYR A 61 -6.09 -4.98 2.86
C TYR A 61 -6.01 -4.07 1.63
N SER A 62 -6.55 -2.85 1.71
CA SER A 62 -6.45 -1.86 0.63
C SER A 62 -5.00 -1.45 0.39
N LEU A 63 -4.24 -1.17 1.45
CA LEU A 63 -2.81 -0.82 1.31
C LEU A 63 -2.00 -1.95 0.66
N MET A 64 -2.27 -3.21 1.04
CA MET A 64 -1.62 -4.37 0.43
C MET A 64 -1.89 -4.47 -1.08
N ILE A 65 -3.14 -4.25 -1.49
CA ILE A 65 -3.54 -4.25 -2.90
C ILE A 65 -2.88 -3.08 -3.65
N GLY A 66 -2.88 -1.88 -3.06
CA GLY A 66 -2.25 -0.70 -3.64
C GLY A 66 -0.75 -0.90 -3.90
N LEU A 67 -0.03 -1.46 -2.93
CA LEU A 67 1.40 -1.76 -3.08
C LEU A 67 1.66 -2.89 -4.09
N ALA A 68 0.81 -3.91 -4.15
CA ALA A 68 0.92 -4.97 -5.15
C ALA A 68 0.72 -4.44 -6.58
N CYS A 69 -0.25 -3.54 -6.78
CA CYS A 69 -0.45 -2.88 -8.07
C CYS A 69 0.74 -1.98 -8.43
N LEU A 70 1.34 -1.27 -7.46
CA LEU A 70 2.53 -0.45 -7.68
C LEU A 70 3.73 -1.28 -8.14
N PHE A 71 3.90 -2.48 -7.59
CA PHE A 71 4.90 -3.44 -8.08
C PHE A 71 4.60 -3.89 -9.52
N ALA A 72 3.34 -4.20 -9.83
CA ALA A 72 2.92 -4.58 -11.18
C ALA A 72 3.13 -3.46 -12.22
N MET A 73 3.01 -2.18 -11.83
CA MET A 73 3.33 -1.06 -12.73
C MET A 73 4.78 -1.07 -13.20
N HIS A 74 5.71 -1.42 -12.32
CA HIS A 74 7.14 -1.34 -12.60
C HIS A 74 7.59 -2.35 -13.67
N ASP A 75 6.91 -3.48 -13.78
CA ASP A 75 7.21 -4.56 -14.75
C ASP A 75 6.43 -4.40 -16.08
N SER A 76 5.47 -3.47 -16.14
CA SER A 76 4.50 -3.39 -17.22
C SER A 76 4.90 -2.49 -18.40
N SER A 77 4.51 -2.89 -19.61
CA SER A 77 4.70 -2.11 -20.84
C SER A 77 3.74 -0.91 -20.93
N ALA A 78 4.09 0.09 -21.75
CA ALA A 78 3.43 1.39 -21.82
C ALA A 78 1.90 1.41 -21.97
N SER A 79 1.31 0.34 -22.52
CA SER A 79 -0.13 0.25 -22.73
C SER A 79 -0.95 -0.07 -21.46
N MET A 80 -0.33 -0.60 -20.39
CA MET A 80 -1.06 -1.00 -19.17
C MET A 80 -1.06 0.05 -18.06
N TYR A 81 -0.33 1.17 -18.21
CA TYR A 81 -0.14 2.15 -17.15
C TYR A 81 -1.47 2.73 -16.63
N CYS A 82 -2.38 3.18 -17.49
CA CYS A 82 -3.64 3.78 -17.03
C CYS A 82 -4.54 2.80 -16.27
N ALA A 83 -4.51 1.52 -16.65
CA ALA A 83 -5.33 0.49 -16.02
C ALA A 83 -4.85 0.14 -14.61
N ILE A 84 -3.54 0.23 -14.35
CA ILE A 84 -2.94 -0.08 -13.05
C ILE A 84 -2.83 1.18 -12.17
N LEU A 85 -2.66 2.36 -12.76
CA LEU A 85 -2.57 3.62 -12.02
C LEU A 85 -3.86 3.93 -11.23
N TYR A 86 -5.02 3.69 -11.84
CA TYR A 86 -6.32 3.93 -11.19
C TYR A 86 -6.51 3.13 -9.88
N PRO A 87 -6.36 1.79 -9.88
CA PRO A 87 -6.52 1.01 -8.66
C PRO A 87 -5.47 1.37 -7.61
N ILE A 88 -4.22 1.67 -7.99
CA ILE A 88 -3.20 2.12 -7.03
C ILE A 88 -3.70 3.33 -6.26
N THR A 89 -4.04 4.41 -6.97
CA THR A 89 -4.48 5.66 -6.35
C THR A 89 -5.70 5.43 -5.48
N PHE A 90 -6.69 4.68 -5.96
CA PHE A 90 -7.90 4.41 -5.19
C PHE A 90 -7.60 3.67 -3.87
N PHE A 91 -6.82 2.58 -3.93
CA PHE A 91 -6.55 1.75 -2.76
C PHE A 91 -5.59 2.40 -1.76
N THR A 92 -4.62 3.20 -2.23
CA THR A 92 -3.73 3.95 -1.33
C THR A 92 -4.47 5.07 -0.59
N GLU A 93 -5.35 5.80 -1.27
CA GLU A 93 -6.16 6.86 -0.65
C GLU A 93 -7.18 6.27 0.33
N LEU A 94 -7.83 5.16 -0.03
CA LEU A 94 -8.73 4.45 0.86
C LEU A 94 -8.01 3.98 2.13
N ALA A 95 -6.79 3.45 2.00
CA ALA A 95 -5.97 3.08 3.15
C ALA A 95 -5.65 4.28 4.06
N ALA A 96 -5.32 5.44 3.49
CA ALA A 96 -5.03 6.66 4.24
C ALA A 96 -6.24 7.19 5.03
N VAL A 97 -7.43 7.17 4.41
CA VAL A 97 -8.70 7.55 5.07
C VAL A 97 -8.99 6.60 6.24
N CYS A 98 -8.87 5.29 6.01
CA CYS A 98 -9.09 4.28 7.04
C CYS A 98 -8.08 4.39 8.20
N ALA A 99 -6.82 4.70 7.91
CA ALA A 99 -5.80 4.95 8.95
C ALA A 99 -6.17 6.16 9.81
N SER A 100 -6.64 7.25 9.19
CA SER A 100 -7.07 8.47 9.89
C SER A 100 -8.25 8.20 10.85
N ILE A 101 -9.25 7.45 10.39
CA ILE A 101 -10.41 7.06 11.22
C ILE A 101 -9.93 6.21 12.41
N THR A 102 -9.05 5.23 12.16
CA THR A 102 -8.54 4.35 13.21
C THR A 102 -7.72 5.13 14.25
N PHE A 103 -6.98 6.16 13.82
CA PHE A 103 -6.25 7.05 14.71
C PHE A 103 -7.20 7.89 15.58
N GLY A 104 -8.25 8.45 15.00
CA GLY A 104 -9.24 9.25 15.73
C GLY A 104 -10.06 8.47 16.77
N ILE A 105 -10.17 7.14 16.64
CA ILE A 105 -10.82 6.28 17.66
C ILE A 105 -9.90 6.05 18.86
N ARG A 106 -8.58 6.21 18.70
CA ARG A 106 -7.57 5.97 19.75
C ARG A 106 -7.27 7.22 20.60
N THR A 107 -7.78 8.39 20.24
CA THR A 107 -7.68 9.65 21.00
C THR A 107 -8.93 9.90 21.82
#